data_AF-A0A7S1QTH3-F1
#
_entry.id   AF-A0A7S1QTH3-F1
#
_cell.length_a   1.000
_cell.length_b   1.000
_cell.length_c   1.000
_cell.angle_alpha   90.00
_cell.angle_beta   90.00
_cell.angle_gamma   90.00
#
_symmetry.space_group_name_H-M   'P 1'
#
loop_
_entity.id
_entity.type
_entity.pdbx_description
1 polymer ?
#
loop_
_entity_poly.entity_id
_entity_poly.type
_entity_poly.pdbx_seq_one_letter_code
_entity_poly.pdbx_strand_id
1 'polypeptide(L)'
;AVSARRLAPRLLVCPASASPPSVMLRTAMRPLAMLARPRGVLATPTAPAWRLAPIAPSRSFAAAAVKKPKMEDGTLEGRYATALFMASSDRLDKVYSDLANLRSMMQESKDFKLMVETPGIAPESKVAAFESICSKASIDGAVLNFLKVLIENKRMKLLQRMIDLFENFYRAEKGLVVCKVT
;
A
#
# COMPACT_ATOMS: atom_id res chain seq x y z
N ALA A 1 -58.66 -20.12 -14.45
CA ALA A 1 -58.72 -19.45 -15.77
C ALA A 1 -57.34 -18.86 -16.04
N VAL A 2 -56.48 -19.49 -16.84
CA VAL A 2 -56.29 -19.26 -18.30
C VAL A 2 -55.88 -17.79 -18.53
N SER A 3 -54.68 -17.42 -18.97
CA SER A 3 -53.91 -17.99 -20.09
C SER A 3 -52.40 -17.72 -19.96
N ALA A 4 -51.62 -18.71 -20.38
CA ALA A 4 -50.20 -18.64 -20.66
C ALA A 4 -49.91 -17.98 -22.03
N ARG A 5 -48.68 -17.47 -22.20
CA ARG A 5 -47.83 -17.42 -23.43
C ARG A 5 -46.48 -16.82 -22.99
N ARG A 6 -45.47 -17.62 -22.59
CA ARG A 6 -44.44 -18.35 -23.38
C ARG A 6 -43.57 -17.48 -24.31
N LEU A 7 -42.28 -17.84 -24.29
CA LEU A 7 -41.14 -17.56 -25.20
C LEU A 7 -40.36 -16.27 -24.92
N ALA A 8 -39.02 -16.21 -24.87
CA ALA A 8 -37.92 -17.19 -24.88
C ALA A 8 -36.61 -16.39 -24.63
N PRO A 9 -35.49 -17.03 -24.23
CA PRO A 9 -34.19 -16.39 -24.00
C PRO A 9 -33.32 -16.38 -25.27
N ARG A 10 -32.50 -15.33 -25.47
CA ARG A 10 -31.44 -15.31 -26.51
C ARG A 10 -30.20 -14.55 -26.03
N LEU A 11 -29.24 -15.35 -25.57
CA LEU A 11 -27.82 -15.36 -25.93
C LEU A 11 -27.23 -14.17 -26.74
N LEU A 12 -26.13 -13.66 -26.18
CA LEU A 12 -24.80 -13.55 -26.81
C LEU A 12 -24.56 -12.38 -27.79
N VAL A 13 -23.33 -11.85 -27.66
CA VAL A 13 -22.46 -11.23 -28.67
C VAL A 13 -22.25 -9.71 -28.56
N CYS A 14 -21.04 -9.38 -28.11
CA CYS A 14 -20.35 -8.11 -28.33
C CYS A 14 -20.22 -7.80 -29.83
N PRO A 15 -20.49 -6.58 -30.31
CA PRO A 15 -20.13 -6.21 -31.67
C PRO A 15 -18.68 -5.73 -31.73
N ALA A 16 -17.84 -6.55 -32.37
CA ALA A 16 -16.67 -6.09 -33.10
C ALA A 16 -17.07 -5.88 -34.57
N SER A 17 -16.85 -4.67 -35.11
CA SER A 17 -16.79 -4.37 -36.56
C SER A 17 -15.97 -3.07 -36.72
N ALA A 18 -14.72 -3.08 -37.19
CA ALA A 18 -14.31 -3.10 -38.61
C ALA A 18 -14.95 -1.95 -39.42
N SER A 19 -14.21 -0.94 -39.91
CA SER A 19 -13.38 -1.03 -41.13
C SER A 19 -12.66 0.31 -41.51
N PRO A 20 -11.67 0.31 -42.46
CA PRO A 20 -10.59 1.32 -42.72
C PRO A 20 -10.84 2.08 -44.08
N PRO A 21 -9.88 2.56 -44.95
CA PRO A 21 -8.40 2.71 -44.94
C PRO A 21 -7.84 4.01 -45.61
N SER A 22 -6.50 4.08 -45.77
CA SER A 22 -5.74 4.76 -46.86
C SER A 22 -5.23 6.19 -46.67
N VAL A 23 -3.96 6.34 -46.26
CA VAL A 23 -3.06 7.36 -46.86
C VAL A 23 -1.62 6.83 -46.96
N MET A 24 -1.27 6.48 -48.19
CA MET A 24 0.02 6.63 -48.89
C MET A 24 1.33 6.12 -48.27
N LEU A 25 1.80 5.03 -48.89
CA LEU A 25 3.20 4.87 -49.27
C LEU A 25 3.78 6.16 -49.86
N ARG A 26 4.99 6.52 -49.43
CA ARG A 26 5.95 7.15 -50.35
C ARG A 26 7.33 6.55 -50.16
N THR A 27 7.63 5.69 -51.12
CA THR A 27 8.95 5.20 -51.53
C THR A 27 9.93 6.34 -51.81
N ALA A 28 11.18 6.17 -51.34
CA ALA A 28 12.42 6.52 -52.05
C ALA A 28 13.60 6.04 -51.18
N MET A 29 14.14 4.85 -51.44
CA MET A 29 15.35 4.71 -52.27
C MET A 29 16.44 5.70 -51.82
N ARG A 30 17.35 5.25 -50.95
CA ARG A 30 18.67 5.86 -50.78
C ARG A 30 19.75 4.83 -51.13
N PRO A 31 20.79 5.24 -51.88
CA PRO A 31 21.47 4.37 -52.82
C PRO A 31 22.65 3.62 -52.21
N LEU A 32 22.98 2.50 -52.85
CA LEU A 32 24.28 1.84 -52.78
C LEU A 32 25.39 2.85 -53.14
N ALA A 33 26.31 3.09 -52.21
CA ALA A 33 27.62 3.64 -52.53
C ALA A 33 28.69 2.87 -51.75
N MET A 34 29.21 1.86 -52.43
CA MET A 34 30.39 1.06 -52.13
C MET A 34 31.59 1.76 -52.76
N LEU A 35 32.70 1.92 -52.01
CA LEU A 35 34.11 2.15 -52.41
C LEU A 35 34.77 2.97 -51.28
N ALA A 36 35.94 2.70 -50.70
CA ALA A 36 36.87 1.60 -50.67
C ALA A 36 37.86 1.85 -49.50
N ARG A 37 38.53 0.77 -49.08
CA ARG A 37 39.64 0.56 -48.13
C ARG A 37 40.70 1.68 -47.97
N PRO A 38 41.43 1.74 -46.83
CA PRO A 38 42.61 0.86 -46.61
C PRO A 38 42.71 0.29 -45.18
N ARG A 39 43.05 -1.00 -45.00
CA ARG A 39 44.40 -1.62 -45.01
C ARG A 39 45.28 -1.20 -43.82
N GLY A 40 45.14 -1.97 -42.73
CA GLY A 40 46.19 -2.30 -41.75
C GLY A 40 46.50 -1.25 -40.69
N VAL A 41 46.38 -1.63 -39.41
CA VAL A 41 47.47 -1.71 -38.41
C VAL A 41 46.89 -2.39 -37.17
N LEU A 42 47.73 -3.23 -36.56
CA LEU A 42 47.45 -4.14 -35.46
C LEU A 42 47.03 -3.43 -34.15
N ALA A 43 46.05 -4.00 -33.44
CA ALA A 43 45.98 -3.90 -31.98
C ALA A 43 45.24 -5.13 -31.40
N THR A 44 45.99 -5.99 -30.72
CA THR A 44 45.50 -6.92 -29.67
C THR A 44 45.15 -6.12 -28.40
N PRO A 45 44.58 -6.65 -27.30
CA PRO A 45 44.29 -8.05 -26.97
C PRO A 45 42.89 -8.34 -26.37
N THR A 46 42.57 -9.63 -26.35
CA THR A 46 41.65 -10.32 -25.45
C THR A 46 41.91 -9.99 -23.96
N ALA A 47 40.91 -9.48 -23.26
CA ALA A 47 40.81 -9.57 -21.81
C ALA A 47 39.40 -10.09 -21.45
N PRO A 48 39.27 -11.21 -20.71
CA PRO A 48 37.97 -11.77 -20.36
C PRO A 48 37.27 -10.88 -19.32
N ALA A 49 36.07 -10.44 -19.67
CA ALA A 49 35.28 -9.41 -18.98
C ALA A 49 34.58 -9.87 -17.69
N TRP A 50 35.17 -10.79 -16.91
CA TRP A 50 34.69 -11.11 -15.55
C TRP A 50 35.38 -10.23 -14.49
N ARG A 51 35.98 -9.11 -14.91
CA ARG A 51 36.49 -8.06 -14.03
C ARG A 51 35.33 -7.51 -13.20
N LEU A 52 35.19 -8.09 -12.01
CA LEU A 52 34.51 -7.62 -10.81
C LEU A 52 33.90 -6.22 -10.99
N ALA A 53 32.61 -6.18 -11.36
CA ALA A 53 31.83 -4.96 -11.21
C ALA A 53 31.84 -4.59 -9.71
N PRO A 54 32.16 -3.34 -9.34
CA PRO A 54 32.03 -2.93 -7.96
C PRO A 54 30.56 -3.10 -7.57
N ILE A 55 30.32 -3.92 -6.55
CA ILE A 55 29.00 -4.08 -5.94
C ILE A 55 28.56 -2.67 -5.54
N ALA A 56 27.59 -2.12 -6.27
CA ALA A 56 27.06 -0.80 -5.97
C ALA A 56 26.60 -0.79 -4.50
N PRO A 57 26.87 0.28 -3.73
CA PRO A 57 26.39 0.36 -2.35
C PRO A 57 24.87 0.22 -2.38
N SER A 58 24.36 -0.81 -1.71
CA SER A 58 22.93 -0.94 -1.47
C SER A 58 22.46 0.39 -0.88
N ARG A 59 21.45 1.00 -1.51
CA ARG A 59 20.96 2.32 -1.12
C ARG A 59 20.71 2.36 0.38
N SER A 60 21.60 3.00 1.13
CA SER A 60 21.33 3.42 2.49
C SER A 60 20.22 4.45 2.38
N PHE A 61 18.99 4.07 2.73
CA PHE A 61 17.93 5.05 2.90
C PHE A 61 18.44 6.04 3.95
N ALA A 62 18.66 7.28 3.53
CA ALA A 62 19.01 8.37 4.41
C ALA A 62 17.93 8.44 5.50
N ALA A 63 18.27 7.98 6.69
CA ALA A 63 17.38 8.03 7.83
C ALA A 63 17.28 9.50 8.25
N ALA A 64 16.32 10.22 7.66
CA ALA A 64 15.83 11.45 8.25
C ALA A 64 15.55 11.15 9.74
N ALA A 65 15.95 12.06 10.63
CA ALA A 65 15.87 11.87 12.07
C ALA A 65 14.40 11.83 12.52
N VAL A 66 13.76 10.68 12.34
CA VAL A 66 12.39 10.46 12.78
C VAL A 66 12.42 10.28 14.29
N LYS A 67 11.61 11.08 14.99
CA LYS A 67 11.49 11.08 16.45
C LYS A 67 10.98 9.70 16.89
N LYS A 68 11.87 8.92 17.53
CA LYS A 68 11.51 7.61 18.10
C LYS A 68 10.78 7.81 19.42
N PRO A 69 9.77 6.99 19.74
CA PRO A 69 9.07 7.08 21.01
C PRO A 69 10.05 6.82 22.18
N LYS A 70 9.78 7.45 23.32
CA LYS A 70 10.62 7.35 24.52
C LYS A 70 10.57 5.96 25.17
N MET A 71 9.53 5.17 24.89
CA MET A 71 9.40 3.78 25.28
C MET A 71 9.18 2.96 24.01
N GLU A 72 9.85 1.82 23.88
CA GLU A 72 9.70 0.90 22.77
C GLU A 72 9.48 -0.51 23.29
N ASP A 73 8.42 -1.16 22.82
CA ASP A 73 8.13 -2.55 23.13
C ASP A 73 8.72 -3.43 22.02
N GLY A 74 9.57 -4.39 22.39
CA GLY A 74 10.20 -5.33 21.44
C GLY A 74 9.24 -6.33 20.78
N THR A 75 7.95 -6.25 21.11
CA THR A 75 6.89 -7.11 20.58
C THR A 75 6.53 -6.75 19.15
N LEU A 76 5.78 -7.64 18.48
CA LEU A 76 5.28 -7.37 17.13
C LEU A 76 4.40 -6.11 17.09
N GLU A 77 3.51 -5.97 18.06
CA GLU A 77 2.57 -4.86 18.21
C GLU A 77 3.31 -3.54 18.45
N GLY A 78 4.33 -3.58 19.31
CA GLY A 78 5.21 -2.44 19.58
C GLY A 78 5.83 -1.90 18.30
N ARG A 79 6.36 -2.76 17.42
CA ARG A 79 6.95 -2.34 16.13
C ARG A 79 5.97 -1.61 15.21
N TYR A 80 4.69 -2.00 15.22
CA TYR A 80 3.66 -1.32 14.44
C TYR A 80 3.24 -0.01 15.08
N ALA A 81 3.09 0.02 16.40
CA ALA A 81 2.76 1.23 17.15
C ALA A 81 3.88 2.27 17.03
N THR A 82 5.15 1.86 17.10
CA THR A 82 6.29 2.76 16.90
C THR A 82 6.33 3.30 15.47
N ALA A 83 6.07 2.47 14.45
CA ALA A 83 5.99 2.91 13.07
C ALA A 83 4.85 3.93 12.85
N LEU A 84 3.66 3.70 13.43
CA LEU A 84 2.54 4.62 13.35
C LEU A 84 2.87 5.96 14.02
N PHE A 85 3.48 5.91 15.19
CA PHE A 85 3.91 7.09 15.94
C PHE A 85 4.95 7.91 15.17
N MET A 86 5.95 7.24 14.61
CA MET A 86 6.96 7.85 13.75
C MET A 86 6.32 8.54 12.53
N ALA A 87 5.33 7.89 11.91
CA ALA A 87 4.59 8.43 10.77
C ALA A 87 3.62 9.58 11.13
N SER A 88 3.22 9.70 12.40
CA SER A 88 2.23 10.68 12.88
C SER A 88 2.81 11.78 13.76
N SER A 89 4.14 11.89 13.83
CA SER A 89 4.84 12.86 14.68
C SER A 89 4.40 14.32 14.51
N ASP A 90 3.93 14.71 13.32
CA ASP A 90 3.40 16.07 13.06
C ASP A 90 1.92 16.25 13.48
N ARG A 91 1.18 15.17 13.74
CA ARG A 91 -0.29 15.17 13.94
C ARG A 91 -0.74 14.22 15.06
N LEU A 92 0.06 14.10 16.11
CA LEU A 92 -0.16 13.15 17.20
C LEU A 92 -1.54 13.25 17.85
N ASP A 93 -2.02 14.48 18.10
CA ASP A 93 -3.32 14.71 18.74
C ASP A 93 -4.51 14.23 17.90
N LYS A 94 -4.43 14.42 16.58
CA LYS A 94 -5.48 13.99 15.64
C LYS A 94 -5.52 12.47 15.53
N VAL A 95 -4.35 11.85 15.39
CA VAL A 95 -4.26 10.38 15.32
C VAL A 95 -4.73 9.75 16.63
N TYR A 96 -4.41 10.35 17.78
CA TYR A 96 -4.92 9.90 19.07
C TYR A 96 -6.45 9.93 19.14
N SER A 97 -7.10 11.03 18.73
CA SER A 97 -8.57 11.11 18.72
C SER A 97 -9.19 10.10 17.75
N ASP A 98 -8.58 9.90 16.58
CA ASP A 98 -9.09 8.97 15.58
C ASP A 98 -9.01 7.51 16.07
N LEU A 99 -7.91 7.13 16.72
CA LEU A 99 -7.77 5.80 17.31
C LEU A 99 -8.73 5.59 18.48
N ALA A 100 -8.98 6.60 19.29
CA ALA A 100 -9.99 6.55 20.35
C ALA A 100 -11.41 6.35 19.76
N ASN A 101 -11.75 7.06 18.68
CA ASN A 101 -13.02 6.89 17.97
C ASN A 101 -13.15 5.46 17.39
N LEU A 102 -12.09 4.95 16.74
CA LEU A 102 -12.08 3.58 16.23
C LEU A 102 -12.27 2.55 17.35
N ARG A 103 -11.65 2.77 18.52
CA ARG A 103 -11.83 1.92 19.70
C ARG A 103 -13.29 1.92 20.17
N SER A 104 -13.94 3.07 20.21
CA SER A 104 -15.36 3.19 20.58
C SER A 104 -16.26 2.46 19.57
N MET A 105 -16.03 2.63 18.26
CA MET A 105 -16.79 1.94 17.22
C MET A 105 -16.71 0.41 17.32
N MET A 106 -15.54 -0.12 17.72
CA MET A 106 -15.34 -1.55 17.98
C MET A 106 -16.09 -2.06 19.21
N GLN A 107 -16.38 -1.20 20.19
CA GLN A 107 -17.12 -1.57 21.40
C GLN A 107 -18.62 -1.47 21.19
N GLU A 108 -19.08 -0.49 20.42
CA GLU A 108 -20.49 -0.26 20.11
C GLU A 108 -21.08 -1.34 19.21
N SER A 109 -20.31 -1.83 18.23
CA SER A 109 -20.79 -2.75 17.20
C SER A 109 -20.07 -4.10 17.23
N LYS A 110 -20.84 -5.15 17.57
CA LYS A 110 -20.33 -6.54 17.58
C LYS A 110 -19.94 -7.02 16.19
N ASP A 111 -20.70 -6.63 15.17
CA ASP A 111 -20.46 -7.04 13.78
C ASP A 111 -19.13 -6.50 13.25
N PHE A 112 -18.78 -5.27 13.61
CA PHE A 112 -17.50 -4.67 13.24
C PHE A 112 -16.32 -5.40 13.91
N LYS A 113 -16.48 -5.75 15.19
CA LYS A 113 -15.49 -6.55 15.91
C LYS A 113 -15.29 -7.94 15.26
N LEU A 114 -16.39 -8.61 14.89
CA LEU A 114 -16.32 -9.90 14.19
C LEU A 114 -15.64 -9.78 12.82
N MET A 115 -15.90 -8.70 12.07
CA MET A 115 -15.24 -8.43 10.79
C MET A 115 -13.72 -8.26 10.94
N VAL A 116 -13.27 -7.62 12.01
CA VAL A 116 -11.84 -7.42 12.35
C VAL A 116 -11.17 -8.74 12.76
N GLU A 117 -11.84 -9.55 13.57
CA GLU A 117 -11.28 -10.79 14.10
C GLU A 117 -11.28 -11.93 13.07
N THR A 118 -12.24 -11.95 12.15
CA THR A 118 -12.41 -13.04 11.19
C THR A 118 -11.41 -12.94 10.03
N PRO A 119 -10.47 -13.89 9.86
CA PRO A 119 -9.47 -13.84 8.79
C PRO A 119 -10.01 -14.23 7.40
N GLY A 120 -11.20 -14.87 7.32
CA GLY A 120 -11.74 -15.44 6.09
C GLY A 120 -12.28 -14.45 5.04
N ILE A 121 -12.37 -13.15 5.38
CA ILE A 121 -12.85 -12.12 4.45
C ILE A 121 -11.69 -11.65 3.57
N ALA A 122 -11.95 -11.51 2.26
CA ALA A 122 -10.97 -11.01 1.29
C ALA A 122 -10.37 -9.65 1.72
N PRO A 123 -9.05 -9.45 1.55
CA PRO A 123 -8.38 -8.23 2.00
C PRO A 123 -8.89 -6.98 1.25
N GLU A 124 -9.17 -7.10 -0.05
CA GLU A 124 -9.67 -5.99 -0.87
C GLU A 124 -11.04 -5.50 -0.39
N SER A 125 -11.97 -6.43 -0.11
CA SER A 125 -13.29 -6.11 0.43
C SER A 125 -13.20 -5.47 1.82
N LYS A 126 -12.26 -5.91 2.64
CA LYS A 126 -11.99 -5.28 3.94
C LYS A 126 -11.47 -3.86 3.77
N VAL A 127 -10.50 -3.62 2.90
CA VAL A 127 -9.96 -2.28 2.65
C VAL A 127 -11.07 -1.34 2.20
N ALA A 128 -11.90 -1.74 1.23
CA ALA A 128 -13.02 -0.93 0.76
C ALA A 128 -14.05 -0.62 1.87
N ALA A 129 -14.33 -1.59 2.75
CA ALA A 129 -15.19 -1.35 3.91
C ALA A 129 -14.59 -0.29 4.85
N PHE A 130 -13.30 -0.40 5.17
CA PHE A 130 -12.61 0.59 6.02
C PHE A 130 -12.53 1.98 5.37
N GLU A 131 -12.29 2.07 4.07
CA GLU A 131 -12.30 3.35 3.33
C GLU A 131 -13.66 4.04 3.42
N SER A 132 -14.76 3.26 3.27
CA SER A 132 -16.11 3.80 3.39
C SER A 132 -16.44 4.29 4.80
N ILE A 133 -15.90 3.62 5.83
CA ILE A 133 -16.10 3.99 7.24
C ILE A 133 -15.28 5.23 7.59
N CYS A 134 -14.01 5.27 7.19
CA CYS A 134 -13.12 6.39 7.45
C CYS A 134 -13.55 7.66 6.71
N SER A 135 -14.14 7.50 5.53
CA SER A 135 -14.73 8.63 4.77
C SER A 135 -15.94 9.23 5.50
N LYS A 136 -16.73 8.41 6.22
CA LYS A 136 -17.86 8.88 7.04
C LYS A 136 -17.39 9.50 8.36
N ALA A 137 -16.37 8.90 8.98
CA ALA A 137 -15.82 9.33 10.26
C ALA A 137 -14.78 10.46 10.13
N SER A 138 -14.43 10.88 8.90
CA SER A 138 -13.41 11.90 8.61
C SER A 138 -12.05 11.64 9.27
N ILE A 139 -11.59 10.38 9.21
CA ILE A 139 -10.32 9.94 9.82
C ILE A 139 -9.11 10.41 8.98
N ASP A 140 -7.97 10.69 9.64
CA ASP A 140 -6.73 11.10 8.97
C ASP A 140 -6.18 9.99 8.03
N GLY A 141 -5.62 10.41 6.89
CA GLY A 141 -5.00 9.53 5.90
C GLY A 141 -3.86 8.67 6.46
N ALA A 142 -3.17 9.11 7.51
CA ALA A 142 -2.13 8.31 8.17
C ALA A 142 -2.70 7.03 8.81
N VAL A 143 -3.85 7.15 9.49
CA VAL A 143 -4.53 6.01 10.12
C VAL A 143 -5.10 5.07 9.05
N LEU A 144 -5.64 5.64 7.98
CA LEU A 144 -6.10 4.86 6.81
C LEU A 144 -5.00 4.01 6.19
N ASN A 145 -3.83 4.59 5.96
CA ASN A 145 -2.68 3.86 5.42
C ASN A 145 -2.20 2.78 6.38
N PHE A 146 -2.21 3.06 7.68
CA PHE A 146 -1.88 2.08 8.71
C PHE A 146 -2.84 0.88 8.68
N LEU A 147 -4.15 1.11 8.59
CA LEU A 147 -5.14 0.04 8.47
C LEU A 147 -4.93 -0.82 7.22
N LYS A 148 -4.59 -0.21 6.08
CA LYS A 148 -4.26 -0.92 4.84
C LYS A 148 -3.08 -1.88 5.04
N VAL A 149 -2.00 -1.39 5.63
CA VAL A 149 -0.81 -2.20 5.95
C VAL A 149 -1.15 -3.36 6.89
N LEU A 150 -2.03 -3.16 7.88
CA LEU A 150 -2.45 -4.24 8.78
C LEU A 150 -3.28 -5.31 8.07
N ILE A 151 -4.14 -4.92 7.13
CA ILE A 151 -4.97 -5.85 6.35
C ILE A 151 -4.10 -6.69 5.41
N GLU A 152 -3.16 -6.06 4.70
CA GLU A 152 -2.20 -6.75 3.82
C GLU A 152 -1.37 -7.78 4.58
N ASN A 153 -0.90 -7.42 5.78
CA ASN A 153 -0.10 -8.29 6.63
C ASN A 153 -0.94 -9.29 7.46
N LYS A 154 -2.27 -9.25 7.37
CA LYS A 154 -3.21 -10.10 8.13
C LYS A 154 -3.07 -9.97 9.67
N ARG A 155 -2.66 -8.80 10.17
CA ARG A 155 -2.39 -8.54 11.61
C ARG A 155 -3.50 -7.78 12.34
N MET A 156 -4.67 -7.65 11.73
CA MET A 156 -5.80 -6.85 12.24
C MET A 156 -6.32 -7.27 13.62
N LYS A 157 -6.16 -8.55 14.01
CA LYS A 157 -6.57 -9.06 15.33
C LYS A 157 -5.88 -8.35 16.49
N LEU A 158 -4.65 -7.88 16.27
CA LEU A 158 -3.82 -7.25 17.28
C LEU A 158 -4.01 -5.73 17.36
N LEU A 159 -4.95 -5.18 16.57
CA LEU A 159 -5.18 -3.75 16.46
C LEU A 159 -5.50 -3.11 17.82
N GLN A 160 -6.32 -3.76 18.66
CA GLN A 160 -6.65 -3.23 19.99
C GLN A 160 -5.40 -3.04 20.86
N ARG A 161 -4.48 -4.00 20.82
CA ARG A 161 -3.21 -3.91 21.55
C ARG A 161 -2.30 -2.82 21.00
N MET A 162 -2.24 -2.67 19.67
CA MET A 162 -1.48 -1.59 19.04
C MET A 162 -2.02 -0.20 19.44
N ILE A 163 -3.34 -0.04 19.57
CA ILE A 163 -3.95 1.19 20.09
C ILE A 163 -3.52 1.45 21.53
N ASP A 164 -3.62 0.45 22.42
CA ASP A 164 -3.21 0.61 23.82
C ASP A 164 -1.73 1.03 23.95
N LEU A 165 -0.84 0.45 23.14
CA LEU A 165 0.58 0.84 23.12
C LEU A 165 0.78 2.27 22.59
N PHE A 166 0.05 2.66 21.55
CA PHE A 166 0.10 4.03 21.04
C PHE A 166 -0.38 5.05 22.07
N GLU A 167 -1.44 4.75 22.82
CA GLU A 167 -1.92 5.61 23.91
C GLU A 167 -0.84 5.77 25.00
N ASN A 168 -0.09 4.71 25.30
CA ASN A 168 1.03 4.77 26.24
C ASN A 168 2.17 5.66 25.71
N PHE A 169 2.52 5.56 24.43
CA PHE A 169 3.53 6.42 23.81
C PHE A 169 3.11 7.90 23.85
N TYR A 170 1.85 8.17 23.52
CA TYR A 170 1.28 9.52 23.58
C TYR A 170 1.33 10.11 25.00
N ARG A 171 0.94 9.33 26.02
CA ARG A 171 1.04 9.74 27.42
C ARG A 171 2.49 9.98 27.85
N ALA A 172 3.43 9.13 27.42
CA ALA A 172 4.84 9.25 27.74
C ALA A 172 5.48 10.52 27.14
N GLU A 173 5.08 10.91 25.93
CA GLU A 173 5.53 12.16 25.32
C GLU A 173 4.98 13.39 26.02
N LYS A 174 3.69 13.35 26.41
CA LYS A 174 3.05 14.46 27.12
C LYS A 174 3.37 14.50 28.62
N GLY A 175 4.03 13.47 29.15
CA GLY A 175 4.30 13.34 30.59
C GLY A 175 3.05 13.09 31.44
N LEU A 176 2.02 12.47 30.88
CA LEU A 176 0.76 12.18 31.57
C LEU A 176 0.84 10.84 32.32
N VAL A 177 0.45 10.81 33.59
CA VAL A 177 0.41 9.62 34.44
C VAL A 177 -1.01 9.40 34.95
N VAL A 178 -1.52 8.16 34.86
CA VAL A 178 -2.88 7.82 35.29
C VAL A 178 -2.90 7.69 36.82
N CYS A 179 -3.73 8.49 37.49
CA CYS A 179 -3.97 8.37 38.93
C CYS A 179 -5.25 7.56 39.19
N LYS A 180 -5.17 6.55 40.04
CA LYS A 180 -6.35 5.84 40.54
C LYS A 180 -6.85 6.55 41.79
N VAL A 181 -8.04 7.13 41.74
CA VAL A 181 -8.69 7.73 42.91
C VAL A 181 -9.32 6.61 43.73
N THR A 182 -8.98 6.54 45.01
CA THR A 182 -9.57 5.66 46.03
C THR A 182 -10.43 6.45 46.98
#